data_AF-A0A2D5GGC2-F1
#
_entry.id   AF-A0A2D5GGC2-F1
#
_cell.length_a   1.000
_cell.length_b   1.000
_cell.length_c   1.000
_cell.angle_alpha   90.00
_cell.angle_beta   90.00
_cell.angle_gamma   90.00
#
_symmetry.space_group_name_H-M   'P 1'
#
loop_
_entity.id
_entity.type
_entity.pdbx_description
1 polymer ?
#
loop_
_entity_poly.entity_id
_entity_poly.type
_entity_poly.pdbx_seq_one_letter_code
_entity_poly.pdbx_strand_id
1 'polypeptide(L)' 'MLINISNALSVKKHYANGYTQWVGFTSDSSNQNKKRPLWKKATGLMSSADIMSWMQSEYPDSGMSESFSEKTLSA' A
#
# COMPACT_ATOMS: atom_id res chain seq x y z
N MET A 1 8.26 -1.28 -8.37
CA MET A 1 7.94 -2.64 -7.86
C MET A 1 6.76 -2.52 -6.90
N LEU A 2 5.85 -3.49 -6.90
CA LEU A 2 4.73 -3.54 -5.95
C LEU A 2 5.23 -4.25 -4.68
N ILE A 3 5.08 -3.60 -3.54
CA ILE A 3 5.48 -4.08 -2.22
C ILE A 3 4.22 -4.57 -1.53
N ASN A 4 4.21 -5.86 -1.20
CA ASN A 4 3.08 -6.46 -0.53
C ASN A 4 3.17 -6.16 0.97
N ILE A 5 2.17 -5.44 1.50
CA ILE A 5 2.08 -5.15 2.94
C ILE A 5 1.31 -6.29 3.61
N SER A 6 0.19 -6.73 3.01
CA SER A 6 -0.63 -7.84 3.48
C SER A 6 -1.49 -8.44 2.35
N ASN A 7 -2.19 -9.53 2.65
CA ASN A 7 -3.14 -10.15 1.71
C ASN A 7 -4.22 -9.19 1.19
N ALA A 8 -4.52 -8.11 1.92
CA ALA A 8 -5.52 -7.12 1.55
C ALA A 8 -4.92 -5.84 0.95
N LEU A 9 -3.63 -5.55 1.18
CA LEU A 9 -3.01 -4.27 0.86
C LEU A 9 -1.61 -4.43 0.27
N SER A 10 -1.37 -3.74 -0.84
CA SER A 10 -0.04 -3.55 -1.42
C SER A 10 0.22 -2.09 -1.74
N VAL A 11 1.48 -1.69 -1.79
CA VAL A 11 1.89 -0.33 -2.14
C VAL A 11 2.88 -0.34 -3.30
N LYS A 12 2.94 0.75 -4.06
CA LYS A 12 3.96 0.96 -5.09
C LYS A 12 4.67 2.27 -4.86
N LYS A 13 6.00 2.21 -4.72
CA LYS A 13 6.88 3.37 -4.71
C LYS A 13 6.93 4.00 -6.11
N HIS A 14 6.73 5.30 -6.17
CA HIS A 14 7.05 6.16 -7.32
C HIS A 14 8.10 7.17 -6.88
N TYR A 15 9.08 7.40 -7.74
CA TYR A 15 10.08 8.42 -7.52
C TYR A 15 9.98 9.42 -8.67
N ALA A 16 9.69 10.68 -8.35
CA ALA A 16 9.53 11.74 -9.32
C ALA A 16 10.09 13.04 -8.74
N ASN A 17 10.89 13.76 -9.53
CA ASN A 17 11.44 15.08 -9.18
C ASN A 17 12.16 15.13 -7.81
N GLY A 18 12.83 14.04 -7.41
CA GLY A 18 13.53 13.97 -6.12
C GLY A 18 12.65 13.56 -4.93
N TYR A 19 11.33 13.41 -5.14
CA TYR A 19 10.38 13.04 -4.10
C TYR A 19 9.94 11.58 -4.25
N THR A 20 9.83 10.91 -3.10
CA THR A 20 9.20 9.59 -3.02
C THR A 20 7.70 9.77 -2.80
N GLN A 21 6.91 9.18 -3.69
CA GLN A 21 5.47 9.11 -3.61
C GLN A 21 5.03 7.64 -3.59
N TRP A 22 3.84 7.40 -3.06
CA TRP A 22 3.30 6.07 -2.87
C TRP A 22 1.89 5.98 -3.44
N VAL A 23 1.55 4.81 -3.94
CA VAL A 23 0.19 4.47 -4.37
C VAL A 23 -0.22 3.20 -3.66
N GLY A 24 -1.35 3.24 -2.96
CA GLY A 24 -1.97 2.11 -2.29
C GLY A 24 -2.88 1.32 -3.24
N PHE A 25 -2.84 0.00 -3.10
CA PHE A 25 -3.66 -0.94 -3.85
C PHE A 25 -4.32 -1.92 -2.91
N THR A 26 -5.61 -2.15 -3.09
CA THR A 26 -6.37 -3.11 -2.31
C THR A 26 -6.65 -4.36 -3.13
N SER A 27 -6.74 -5.51 -2.45
CA SER A 27 -7.11 -6.76 -3.10
C SER A 27 -8.58 -6.72 -3.49
N ASP A 28 -8.91 -7.03 -4.74
CA ASP A 28 -10.30 -7.18 -5.16
C ASP A 28 -10.86 -8.53 -4.66
N SER A 29 -11.78 -8.46 -3.71
CA SER A 29 -12.44 -9.63 -3.12
C SER A 29 -13.38 -10.36 -4.08
N SER A 30 -13.71 -9.76 -5.23
CA SER A 30 -14.54 -10.40 -6.26
C SER A 30 -13.83 -11.55 -6.98
N ASN A 31 -12.52 -11.70 -6.81
CA ASN A 31 -11.70 -12.63 -7.59
C ASN A 31 -11.10 -13.76 -6.74
N GLN A 32 -11.93 -14.42 -5.92
CA GLN A 32 -11.52 -15.51 -5.01
C GLN A 32 -10.93 -16.75 -5.72
N ASN A 33 -11.05 -16.85 -7.04
CA ASN A 33 -10.71 -18.06 -7.81
C ASN A 33 -9.41 -18.00 -8.63
N LYS A 34 -8.57 -16.96 -8.50
CA LYS A 34 -7.31 -16.85 -9.27
C LYS A 34 -6.06 -16.91 -8.39
N LYS A 35 -5.06 -17.65 -8.86
CA LYS A 35 -3.72 -17.82 -8.25
C LYS A 35 -2.95 -16.50 -7.99
N ARG A 36 -3.44 -15.35 -8.46
CA ARG A 36 -2.85 -14.03 -8.25
C ARG A 36 -3.95 -13.04 -7.84
N PRO A 37 -3.83 -12.37 -6.69
CA PRO A 37 -4.76 -11.31 -6.31
C PRO A 37 -4.73 -10.21 -7.37
N LEU A 38 -5.92 -9.78 -7.81
CA LEU A 38 -6.04 -8.55 -8.58
C LEU A 38 -5.93 -7.39 -7.62
N TRP A 39 -4.93 -6.53 -7.86
CA TRP A 39 -4.70 -5.32 -7.11
C TRP A 39 -5.43 -4.16 -7.78
N LYS A 40 -6.40 -3.58 -7.09
CA LYS A 40 -7.11 -2.38 -7.54
C LYS A 40 -6.47 -1.16 -6.90
N LYS A 41 -6.27 -0.10 -7.68
CA LYS A 41 -5.75 1.17 -7.17
C LYS A 41 -6.76 1.75 -6.18
N ALA A 42 -6.33 1.97 -4.93
CA ALA A 42 -7.16 2.50 -3.86
C ALA A 42 -6.90 3.99 -3.63
N THR A 43 -5.66 4.45 -3.81
CA THR A 43 -5.27 5.84 -3.59
C THR A 43 -4.60 6.50 -4.80
N GLY A 44 -4.49 7.82 -4.76
CA GLY A 44 -3.67 8.61 -5.68
C GLY A 44 -2.16 8.53 -5.37
N LEU A 45 -1.36 9.40 -6.00
CA LEU A 45 0.03 9.60 -5.59
C LEU A 45 0.03 10.37 -4.27
N MET A 46 0.50 9.73 -3.21
CA MET A 46 0.53 10.24 -1.84
C MET A 46 1.96 10.36 -1.32
N SER A 47 2.22 11.27 -0.38
CA SER A 47 3.49 11.27 0.35
C SER A 47 3.58 10.07 1.30
N SER A 48 4.76 9.80 1.86
CA SER A 48 4.93 8.75 2.88
C SER A 48 4.04 8.99 4.11
N ALA A 49 3.85 10.25 4.52
CA ALA A 49 3.00 10.59 5.66
C ALA A 49 1.51 10.38 5.33
N ASP A 50 1.08 10.84 4.15
CA ASP A 50 -0.32 10.73 3.74
C ASP A 50 -0.75 9.27 3.58
N ILE A 51 0.11 8.43 3.00
CA ILE A 51 -0.25 7.02 2.81
C ILE A 51 -0.30 6.27 4.14
N MET A 52 0.55 6.61 5.12
CA MET A 52 0.46 6.05 6.48
C MET A 52 -0.83 6.47 7.18
N SER A 53 -1.19 7.76 7.09
CA SER A 53 -2.43 8.27 7.68
C SER A 53 -3.66 7.60 7.05
N TRP A 54 -3.64 7.41 5.73
CA TRP A 54 -4.68 6.67 5.02
C TRP A 54 -4.77 5.21 5.49
N MET A 55 -3.63 4.52 5.67
CA MET A 55 -3.62 3.14 6.19
C MET A 55 -4.16 3.05 7.62
N GLN A 56 -3.84 4.01 8.48
CA GLN A 56 -4.39 4.08 9.83
C GLN A 56 -5.90 4.34 9.84
N SER A 57 -6.41 5.08 8.85
CA SER A 57 -7.84 5.35 8.71
C SER A 57 -8.61 4.14 8.16
N GLU A 58 -8.11 3.49 7.12
CA GLU A 58 -8.80 2.35 6.47
C GLU A 58 -8.60 1.04 7.23
N TYR A 59 -7.48 0.90 7.94
CA TYR A 59 -7.10 -0.32 8.65
C TYR A 59 -6.59 -0.04 10.08
N PRO A 60 -7.41 0.58 10.95
CA PRO A 60 -6.99 1.06 12.26
C PRO A 60 -6.38 -0.02 13.17
N ASP A 61 -6.92 -1.24 13.15
CA ASP A 61 -6.53 -2.33 14.08
C ASP A 61 -5.52 -3.33 13.50
N SER A 62 -4.94 -3.04 12.33
CA SER A 62 -4.25 -4.03 11.51
C SER A 62 -2.73 -3.98 11.56
N GLY A 63 -2.14 -2.93 12.15
CA GLY A 63 -0.69 -2.68 12.12
C GLY A 63 -0.12 -2.42 10.70
N MET A 64 -0.96 -2.14 9.70
CA MET A 64 -0.52 -2.00 8.30
C MET A 64 0.43 -0.82 8.08
N SER A 65 0.25 0.27 8.82
CA SER A 65 1.12 1.45 8.77
C SER A 65 2.52 1.18 9.35
N GLU A 66 2.61 0.34 10.38
CA GLU A 66 3.87 -0.12 10.95
C GLU A 66 4.59 -1.07 9.99
N SER A 67 3.87 -2.07 9.46
CA SER A 67 4.38 -2.97 8.42
C SER A 67 4.85 -2.22 7.17
N PHE A 68 4.15 -1.16 6.78
CA PHE A 68 4.59 -0.27 5.70
C PHE A 68 5.93 0.39 6.04
N SER A 69 6.05 0.97 7.24
CA SER A 69 7.28 1.65 7.67
C SER A 69 8.47 0.70 7.72
N GLU A 70 8.29 -0.51 8.26
CA GLU A 70 9.34 -1.55 8.29
C GLU A 70 9.77 -1.97 6.89
N LYS A 71 8.81 -2.26 6.00
CA LYS A 71 9.12 -2.79 4.65
C LYS A 71 9.62 -1.73 3.67
N THR A 72 9.41 -0.44 3.95
CA THR A 72 9.67 0.63 2.97
C THR A 72 10.61 1.73 3.42
N LEU A 73 10.72 2.00 4.72
CA LEU A 73 11.56 3.06 5.28
C LEU A 73 12.79 2.53 6.04
N SER A 74 12.81 1.24 6.40
CA SER A 74 13.96 0.62 7.09
C SER A 74 14.98 -0.01 6.12
N ALA A 75 15.01 0.43 4.86
CA ALA A 75 15.89 -0.10 3.80
C ALA A 75 16.76 0.99 3.17
#